data_AF-A0A355FWT4-F1
#
_entry.id   AF-A0A355FWT4-F1
#
_cell.length_a   1.000
_cell.length_b   1.000
_cell.length_c   1.000
_cell.angle_alpha   90.00
_cell.angle_beta   90.00
_cell.angle_gamma   90.00
#
_symmetry.space_group_name_H-M   'P 1'
#
loop_
_entity.id
_entity.type
_entity.pdbx_description
1 polymer ?
#
loop_
_entity_poly.entity_id
_entity_poly.type
_entity_poly.pdbx_seq_one_letter_code
_entity_poly.pdbx_strand_id
1 'polypeptide(L)'
;MTHFYTAPCILTAGFLFMFVLLSPGANAQEDCDGTRYRYTAAFDDFSVTPDVEYGNAVNATGLNQSLLVDIYEPEGDDSDLRPLIIMAHGGFFIGGDNDGADVLALSQDLTRMGYVVGSITYRLGIDNFLDVSNALIRSVWRGYHDGKAAVRYFRKTVEEDGNPWGIDPDRIYVAGVSAGGFIALHLAYVDDESEIPPQVDQSTAGMGGGLEGESGHPGYSSEVAGVINIAGALKTASYLSAGDEPLISVHGTEDGTVPFGTGMITLSGVPITEVDGSSIIHAMVDSLGIENCFTVLEGAGHVAHVADADAYYQTLGTVSGALSSWLCDAYEPICGSYDYGAVGIEEWLVASEGAWRAFPSFLTAGDPLQVQWLESRIAGGAWTYEIYDGSGRQVGEGSGNGDWYSVPTSGLESGLHFLRMPGVADAQKFWVTASY
;
A
#
# COMPACT_ATOMS: atom_id res chain seq x y z
N MET A 1 71.05 -17.59 -50.28
CA MET A 1 70.06 -18.62 -50.65
C MET A 1 68.94 -18.54 -49.64
N THR A 2 67.72 -18.47 -50.15
CA THR A 2 66.44 -18.19 -49.48
C THR A 2 66.15 -19.12 -48.30
N HIS A 3 65.87 -18.55 -47.12
CA HIS A 3 65.18 -19.26 -46.05
C HIS A 3 63.85 -18.58 -45.74
N PHE A 4 62.79 -19.36 -45.92
CA PHE A 4 61.39 -19.04 -45.69
C PHE A 4 61.08 -18.93 -44.19
N TYR A 5 60.33 -17.91 -43.81
CA TYR A 5 59.67 -17.82 -42.50
C TYR A 5 58.33 -18.55 -42.56
N THR A 6 58.13 -19.53 -41.68
CA THR A 6 56.83 -20.15 -41.39
C THR A 6 56.37 -19.71 -40.01
N ALA A 7 55.25 -18.99 -39.95
CA ALA A 7 54.54 -18.66 -38.70
C ALA A 7 53.55 -19.79 -38.35
N PRO A 8 53.39 -20.16 -37.06
CA PRO A 8 52.39 -21.14 -36.66
C PRO A 8 51.03 -20.49 -36.40
N CYS A 9 49.99 -21.06 -37.01
CA CYS A 9 48.58 -20.79 -36.70
C CYS A 9 48.25 -21.26 -35.27
N ILE A 10 47.84 -20.33 -34.41
CA ILE A 10 47.18 -20.64 -33.14
C ILE A 10 45.67 -20.49 -33.36
N LEU A 11 44.95 -21.61 -33.30
CA LEU A 11 43.48 -21.61 -33.23
C LEU A 11 43.06 -21.20 -31.82
N THR A 12 42.51 -20.00 -31.66
CA THR A 12 41.81 -19.57 -30.45
C THR A 12 40.37 -20.10 -30.49
N ALA A 13 40.05 -21.03 -29.60
CA ALA A 13 38.68 -21.45 -29.33
C ALA A 13 37.95 -20.33 -28.56
N GLY A 14 37.04 -19.62 -29.24
CA GLY A 14 36.15 -18.66 -28.59
C GLY A 14 35.06 -19.38 -27.81
N PHE A 15 35.11 -19.31 -26.48
CA PHE A 15 33.97 -19.67 -25.63
C PHE A 15 32.91 -18.57 -25.76
N LEU A 16 31.83 -18.87 -26.48
CA LEU A 16 30.64 -18.03 -26.54
C LEU A 16 29.88 -18.20 -25.21
N PHE A 17 30.04 -17.27 -24.27
CA PHE A 17 29.19 -17.19 -23.08
C PHE A 17 27.79 -16.74 -23.53
N MET A 18 26.88 -17.69 -23.67
CA MET A 18 25.47 -17.42 -23.88
C MET A 18 24.91 -16.92 -22.53
N PHE A 19 24.81 -15.61 -22.37
CA PHE A 19 24.02 -15.00 -21.30
C PHE A 19 22.56 -15.40 -21.53
N VAL A 20 22.10 -16.40 -20.79
CA VAL A 20 20.67 -16.65 -20.63
C VAL A 20 20.14 -15.47 -19.82
N LEU A 21 19.46 -14.56 -20.49
CA LEU A 21 18.57 -13.59 -19.85
C LEU A 21 17.46 -14.41 -19.18
N LEU A 22 17.67 -14.75 -17.91
CA LEU A 22 16.60 -15.15 -17.02
C LEU A 22 15.74 -13.90 -16.83
N SER A 23 14.65 -13.80 -17.61
CA SER A 23 13.55 -12.93 -17.24
C SER A 23 13.16 -13.29 -15.81
N PRO A 24 13.05 -12.32 -14.88
CA PRO A 24 12.40 -12.61 -13.61
C PRO A 24 10.99 -13.07 -13.98
N GLY A 25 10.68 -14.33 -13.63
CA GLY A 25 9.30 -14.77 -13.67
C GLY A 25 8.52 -13.83 -12.78
N ALA A 26 7.38 -13.33 -13.27
CA ALA A 26 6.37 -12.74 -12.42
C ALA A 26 6.06 -13.77 -11.33
N ASN A 27 6.59 -13.57 -10.13
CA ASN A 27 6.04 -14.20 -8.96
C ASN A 27 4.63 -13.62 -8.87
N ALA A 28 3.62 -14.45 -9.12
CA ALA A 28 2.29 -14.11 -8.64
C ALA A 28 2.46 -13.81 -7.14
N GLN A 29 2.07 -12.62 -6.71
CA GLN A 29 2.12 -12.22 -5.31
C GLN A 29 1.26 -13.22 -4.54
N GLU A 30 1.90 -14.14 -3.80
CA GLU A 30 1.22 -15.25 -3.14
C GLU A 30 0.24 -14.77 -2.04
N ASP A 31 0.30 -13.50 -1.66
CA ASP A 31 -0.53 -12.86 -0.64
C ASP A 31 -1.77 -12.12 -1.18
N CYS A 32 -2.04 -12.16 -2.49
CA CYS A 32 -3.26 -11.61 -3.11
C CYS A 32 -4.33 -12.70 -3.29
N ASP A 33 -4.90 -13.17 -2.18
CA ASP A 33 -5.82 -14.32 -2.11
C ASP A 33 -7.30 -14.01 -2.42
N GLY A 34 -7.62 -12.74 -2.69
CA GLY A 34 -8.99 -12.28 -2.93
C GLY A 34 -9.67 -11.66 -1.70
N THR A 35 -9.08 -11.79 -0.51
CA THR A 35 -9.59 -11.18 0.73
C THR A 35 -8.58 -10.21 1.36
N ARG A 36 -7.30 -10.58 1.41
CA ARG A 36 -6.21 -9.75 1.91
C ARG A 36 -6.15 -8.40 1.22
N TYR A 37 -5.70 -7.44 2.00
CA TYR A 37 -5.54 -6.02 1.70
C TYR A 37 -6.84 -5.26 1.42
N ARG A 38 -7.97 -5.97 1.34
CA ARG A 38 -9.24 -5.43 0.85
C ARG A 38 -10.40 -5.60 1.82
N TYR A 39 -10.48 -6.67 2.61
CA TYR A 39 -11.64 -6.91 3.47
C TYR A 39 -11.22 -7.06 4.92
N THR A 40 -11.99 -6.47 5.84
CA THR A 40 -11.72 -6.55 7.29
C THR A 40 -11.93 -7.96 7.85
N ALA A 41 -12.50 -8.86 7.06
CA ALA A 41 -12.68 -10.27 7.39
C ALA A 41 -11.48 -11.15 6.98
N ALA A 42 -10.38 -10.58 6.44
CA ALA A 42 -9.21 -11.37 6.06
C ALA A 42 -8.55 -12.02 7.30
N PHE A 43 -8.51 -11.32 8.43
CA PHE A 43 -8.05 -11.84 9.71
C PHE A 43 -9.06 -11.52 10.83
N ASP A 44 -9.38 -12.54 11.63
CA ASP A 44 -10.35 -12.41 12.74
C ASP A 44 -9.82 -11.51 13.87
N ASP A 45 -8.50 -11.56 14.11
CA ASP A 45 -7.87 -10.87 15.23
C ASP A 45 -6.50 -10.28 14.84
N PHE A 46 -5.99 -9.41 15.70
CA PHE A 46 -4.68 -8.81 15.57
C PHE A 46 -4.00 -8.66 16.93
N SER A 47 -2.68 -8.57 16.92
CA SER A 47 -1.86 -8.29 18.10
C SER A 47 -1.24 -6.91 18.01
N VAL A 48 -0.90 -6.33 19.17
CA VAL A 48 -0.23 -5.02 19.26
C VAL A 48 0.99 -5.13 20.15
N THR A 49 2.14 -4.69 19.63
CA THR A 49 3.35 -4.47 20.43
C THR A 49 3.51 -2.96 20.67
N PRO A 50 3.20 -2.46 21.88
CA PRO A 50 3.22 -1.03 22.16
C PRO A 50 4.62 -0.50 22.47
N ASP A 51 4.79 0.82 22.32
CA ASP A 51 5.92 1.59 22.82
C ASP A 51 7.31 1.10 22.33
N VAL A 52 7.41 0.61 21.09
CA VAL A 52 8.69 0.22 20.50
C VAL A 52 9.46 1.47 20.10
N GLU A 53 10.68 1.64 20.60
CA GLU A 53 11.51 2.80 20.25
C GLU A 53 12.07 2.66 18.83
N TYR A 54 11.63 3.54 17.93
CA TYR A 54 12.10 3.60 16.54
C TYR A 54 13.15 4.70 16.30
N GLY A 55 13.40 5.56 17.28
CA GLY A 55 14.32 6.69 17.11
C GLY A 55 14.47 7.55 18.35
N ASN A 56 15.39 8.51 18.28
CA ASN A 56 15.63 9.48 19.33
C ASN A 56 16.09 10.81 18.73
N ALA A 57 15.49 11.91 19.17
CA ALA A 57 15.82 13.23 18.64
C ALA A 57 15.64 14.33 19.69
N VAL A 58 16.33 15.46 19.49
CA VAL A 58 16.15 16.65 20.32
C VAL A 58 14.80 17.29 20.00
N ASN A 59 13.96 17.50 21.02
CA ASN A 59 12.63 18.06 20.90
C ASN A 59 12.61 19.60 20.97
N ALA A 60 11.41 20.18 20.86
CA ALA A 60 11.20 21.63 20.87
C ALA A 60 11.71 22.35 22.15
N THR A 61 11.96 21.62 23.24
CA THR A 61 12.50 22.16 24.49
C THR A 61 14.02 22.01 24.62
N GLY A 62 14.67 21.39 23.64
CA GLY A 62 16.11 21.12 23.65
C GLY A 62 16.51 19.84 24.41
N LEU A 63 15.55 18.97 24.73
CA LEU A 63 15.79 17.70 25.42
C LEU A 63 15.70 16.53 24.44
N ASN A 64 16.46 15.47 24.67
CA ASN A 64 16.29 14.23 23.92
C ASN A 64 14.93 13.61 24.24
N GLN A 65 14.23 13.18 23.19
CA GLN A 65 12.95 12.50 23.24
C GLN A 65 13.08 11.19 22.46
N SER A 66 12.72 10.09 23.11
CA SER A 66 12.51 8.80 22.43
C SER A 66 11.25 8.89 21.59
N LEU A 67 11.32 8.30 20.40
CA LEU A 67 10.23 8.23 19.44
C LEU A 67 9.72 6.79 19.42
N LEU A 68 8.43 6.63 19.68
CA LEU A 68 7.78 5.34 19.92
C LEU A 68 6.80 5.00 18.81
N VAL A 69 6.68 3.72 18.51
CA VAL A 69 5.70 3.16 17.56
C VAL A 69 4.94 2.01 18.23
N ASP A 70 3.63 1.98 18.00
CA ASP A 70 2.78 0.83 18.30
C ASP A 70 2.65 0.01 17.03
N ILE A 71 3.04 -1.26 17.08
CA ILE A 71 3.09 -2.13 15.91
C ILE A 71 1.92 -3.11 15.99
N TYR A 72 1.02 -3.01 15.03
CA TYR A 72 -0.15 -3.85 14.87
C TYR A 72 0.14 -4.92 13.81
N GLU A 73 -0.09 -6.18 14.13
CA GLU A 73 0.15 -7.33 13.24
C GLU A 73 -1.08 -8.26 13.21
N PRO A 74 -1.50 -8.77 12.04
CA PRO A 74 -2.57 -9.75 11.96
C PRO A 74 -2.17 -11.05 12.70
N GLU A 75 -3.09 -11.62 13.49
CA GLU A 75 -2.85 -12.91 14.14
C GLU A 75 -3.11 -14.07 13.18
N GLY A 76 -2.22 -15.07 13.18
CA GLY A 76 -2.35 -16.25 12.33
C GLY A 76 -1.99 -16.03 10.85
N ASP A 77 -1.36 -14.90 10.53
CA ASP A 77 -0.79 -14.67 9.21
C ASP A 77 0.56 -15.38 9.06
N ASP A 78 0.66 -16.29 8.10
CA ASP A 78 1.88 -17.02 7.75
C ASP A 78 2.78 -16.26 6.75
N SER A 79 2.39 -15.05 6.32
CA SER A 79 3.20 -14.21 5.43
C SER A 79 4.31 -13.47 6.18
N ASP A 80 5.55 -13.66 5.71
CA ASP A 80 6.74 -12.99 6.26
C ASP A 80 7.10 -11.68 5.51
N LEU A 81 6.32 -11.31 4.48
CA LEU A 81 6.54 -10.13 3.65
C LEU A 81 5.21 -9.39 3.48
N ARG A 82 4.82 -8.62 4.49
CA ARG A 82 3.56 -7.89 4.53
C ARG A 82 3.78 -6.40 4.23
N PRO A 83 2.90 -5.75 3.46
CA PRO A 83 2.92 -4.30 3.29
C PRO A 83 2.81 -3.58 4.63
N LEU A 84 3.63 -2.56 4.83
CA LEU A 84 3.70 -1.75 6.04
C LEU A 84 3.04 -0.39 5.81
N ILE A 85 2.19 0.03 6.74
CA ILE A 85 1.66 1.40 6.80
C ILE A 85 2.21 2.10 8.05
N ILE A 86 3.00 3.15 7.86
CA ILE A 86 3.42 4.05 8.93
C ILE A 86 2.31 5.09 9.15
N MET A 87 1.58 5.01 10.26
CA MET A 87 0.44 5.88 10.55
C MET A 87 0.83 6.99 11.54
N ALA A 88 0.67 8.25 11.14
CA ALA A 88 0.90 9.41 11.99
C ALA A 88 -0.41 10.08 12.43
N HIS A 89 -0.58 10.30 13.73
CA HIS A 89 -1.77 10.92 14.31
C HIS A 89 -1.87 12.43 14.02
N GLY A 90 -3.08 12.98 14.17
CA GLY A 90 -3.37 14.41 14.15
C GLY A 90 -3.07 15.10 15.48
N GLY A 91 -3.40 16.40 15.59
CA GLY A 91 -3.19 17.16 16.84
C GLY A 91 -2.30 18.40 16.70
N PHE A 92 -2.20 18.95 15.49
CA PHE A 92 -1.60 20.26 15.22
C PHE A 92 -0.13 20.37 15.66
N PHE A 93 0.58 19.24 15.72
CA PHE A 93 1.96 19.11 16.22
C PHE A 93 2.17 19.55 17.67
N ILE A 94 1.10 19.68 18.47
CA ILE A 94 1.17 20.06 19.89
C ILE A 94 0.46 19.07 20.82
N GLY A 95 -0.21 18.08 20.26
CA GLY A 95 -0.90 16.99 20.95
C GLY A 95 -1.18 15.83 20.01
N GLY A 96 -1.91 14.85 20.53
CA GLY A 96 -2.21 13.59 19.86
C GLY A 96 -1.25 12.49 20.28
N ASP A 97 -1.66 11.26 20.03
CA ASP A 97 -1.00 10.03 20.48
C ASP A 97 -1.16 8.95 19.41
N ASN A 98 -0.30 7.94 19.41
CA ASN A 98 -0.29 6.85 18.42
C ASN A 98 -1.42 5.82 18.60
N ASP A 99 -2.22 5.93 19.67
CA ASP A 99 -3.48 5.21 19.88
C ASP A 99 -4.70 6.16 19.88
N GLY A 100 -4.53 7.37 19.35
CA GLY A 100 -5.56 8.40 19.27
C GLY A 100 -6.80 7.96 18.48
N ALA A 101 -7.96 8.53 18.82
CA ALA A 101 -9.25 8.16 18.21
C ALA A 101 -9.30 8.34 16.68
N ASP A 102 -8.43 9.17 16.13
CA ASP A 102 -8.30 9.42 14.70
C ASP A 102 -7.49 8.37 13.94
N VAL A 103 -6.63 7.60 14.62
CA VAL A 103 -5.78 6.59 13.99
C VAL A 103 -6.06 5.17 14.47
N LEU A 104 -6.62 5.01 15.67
CA LEU A 104 -6.78 3.70 16.31
C LEU A 104 -7.64 2.75 15.47
N ALA A 105 -8.88 3.14 15.14
CA ALA A 105 -9.80 2.27 14.41
C ALA A 105 -9.26 1.94 13.00
N LEU A 106 -8.68 2.94 12.31
CA LEU A 106 -8.03 2.72 11.01
C LEU A 106 -6.88 1.73 11.10
N SER A 107 -6.01 1.86 12.12
CA SER A 107 -4.88 0.96 12.33
C SER A 107 -5.35 -0.47 12.57
N GLN A 108 -6.39 -0.65 13.39
CA GLN A 108 -6.97 -1.96 13.68
C GLN A 108 -7.60 -2.61 12.43
N ASP A 109 -8.42 -1.86 11.69
CA ASP A 109 -9.12 -2.40 10.53
C ASP A 109 -8.18 -2.68 9.35
N LEU A 110 -7.19 -1.82 9.11
CA LEU A 110 -6.12 -2.10 8.16
C LEU A 110 -5.31 -3.32 8.59
N THR A 111 -5.03 -3.49 9.87
CA THR A 111 -4.33 -4.70 10.35
C THR A 111 -5.14 -5.96 10.08
N ARG A 112 -6.46 -5.94 10.32
CA ARG A 112 -7.36 -7.07 9.97
C ARG A 112 -7.46 -7.35 8.48
N MET A 113 -7.11 -6.39 7.64
CA MET A 113 -7.00 -6.61 6.19
C MET A 113 -5.66 -7.28 5.81
N GLY A 114 -4.70 -7.44 6.72
CA GLY A 114 -3.41 -8.11 6.46
C GLY A 114 -2.21 -7.17 6.31
N TYR A 115 -2.38 -5.87 6.56
CA TYR A 115 -1.27 -4.92 6.64
C TYR A 115 -0.59 -5.01 8.01
N VAL A 116 0.72 -4.75 8.06
CA VAL A 116 1.35 -4.34 9.32
C VAL A 116 1.16 -2.83 9.44
N VAL A 117 0.72 -2.35 10.61
CA VAL A 117 0.56 -0.92 10.84
C VAL A 117 1.49 -0.48 11.98
N GLY A 118 2.42 0.42 11.68
CA GLY A 118 3.25 1.10 12.68
C GLY A 118 2.66 2.46 12.98
N SER A 119 1.90 2.61 14.07
CA SER A 119 1.35 3.89 14.49
C SER A 119 2.38 4.66 15.33
N ILE A 120 2.86 5.78 14.82
CA ILE A 120 4.03 6.49 15.37
C ILE A 120 3.63 7.68 16.23
N THR A 121 4.37 7.86 17.32
CA THR A 121 4.54 9.17 17.95
C THR A 121 5.60 9.97 17.20
N TYR A 122 5.56 11.30 17.29
CA TYR A 122 6.57 12.18 16.74
C TYR A 122 6.79 13.39 17.66
N ARG A 123 7.84 14.18 17.45
CA ARG A 123 8.14 15.33 18.32
C ARG A 123 7.05 16.38 18.23
N LEU A 124 6.38 16.58 19.36
CA LEU A 124 5.39 17.63 19.55
C LEU A 124 6.02 18.87 20.19
N GLY A 125 5.35 20.01 20.01
CA GLY A 125 5.59 21.23 20.78
C GLY A 125 5.92 22.45 19.94
N ILE A 126 5.83 23.61 20.61
CA ILE A 126 6.14 24.93 20.09
C ILE A 126 7.42 25.40 20.81
N ASP A 127 8.47 25.65 20.04
CA ASP A 127 9.77 26.11 20.55
C ASP A 127 9.80 27.62 20.87
N ASN A 128 8.89 28.39 20.25
CA ASN A 128 8.76 29.83 20.50
C ASN A 128 7.29 30.29 20.48
N PHE A 129 6.67 30.42 21.65
CA PHE A 129 5.29 30.90 21.78
C PHE A 129 5.09 32.38 21.39
N LEU A 130 6.16 33.17 21.27
CA LEU A 130 6.08 34.55 20.79
C LEU A 130 6.07 34.65 19.26
N ASP A 131 6.37 33.55 18.56
CA ASP A 131 6.46 33.44 17.11
C ASP A 131 5.87 32.10 16.65
N VAL A 132 4.61 31.89 17.00
CA VAL A 132 3.90 30.62 16.81
C VAL A 132 3.87 30.20 15.34
N SER A 133 3.76 31.16 14.42
CA SER A 133 3.72 30.90 12.98
C SER A 133 4.99 30.20 12.49
N ASN A 134 6.17 30.73 12.84
CA ASN A 134 7.44 30.09 12.47
C ASN A 134 7.72 28.83 13.31
N ALA A 135 7.28 28.80 14.57
CA ALA A 135 7.46 27.63 15.43
C ALA A 135 6.73 26.40 14.90
N LEU A 136 5.51 26.55 14.37
CA LEU A 136 4.75 25.45 13.78
C LEU A 136 5.37 24.93 12.49
N ILE A 137 5.96 25.80 11.66
CA ILE A 137 6.74 25.36 10.49
C ILE A 137 7.90 24.46 10.93
N ARG A 138 8.60 24.82 12.03
CA ARG A 138 9.63 23.96 12.61
C ARG A 138 9.06 22.68 13.23
N SER A 139 7.83 22.70 13.75
CA SER A 139 7.16 21.49 14.24
C SER A 139 6.87 20.49 13.12
N VAL A 140 6.40 20.98 11.96
CA VAL A 140 6.23 20.15 10.75
C VAL A 140 7.56 19.50 10.37
N TRP A 141 8.65 20.29 10.36
CA TRP A 141 9.99 19.78 10.02
C TRP A 141 10.48 18.68 10.97
N ARG A 142 10.25 18.84 12.29
CA ARG A 142 10.57 17.80 13.27
C ARG A 142 9.79 16.51 13.00
N GLY A 143 8.48 16.62 12.78
CA GLY A 143 7.63 15.48 12.44
C GLY A 143 8.01 14.80 11.13
N TYR A 144 8.41 15.58 10.12
CA TYR A 144 8.96 15.09 8.85
C TYR A 144 10.19 14.20 9.05
N HIS A 145 11.18 14.65 9.82
CA HIS A 145 12.37 13.85 10.15
C HIS A 145 12.02 12.58 10.94
N ASP A 146 11.04 12.68 11.84
CA ASP A 146 10.63 11.57 12.70
C ASP A 146 9.91 10.48 11.86
N GLY A 147 9.01 10.87 10.96
CA GLY A 147 8.39 9.95 10.00
C GLY A 147 9.42 9.23 9.13
N LYS A 148 10.45 9.94 8.64
CA LYS A 148 11.55 9.32 7.88
C LYS A 148 12.35 8.34 8.72
N ALA A 149 12.61 8.66 10.00
CA ALA A 149 13.28 7.74 10.91
C ALA A 149 12.47 6.47 11.17
N ALA A 150 11.14 6.55 11.21
CA ALA A 150 10.29 5.36 11.33
C ALA A 150 10.44 4.43 10.11
N VAL A 151 10.42 4.97 8.89
CA VAL A 151 10.65 4.17 7.67
C VAL A 151 12.02 3.48 7.72
N ARG A 152 13.06 4.22 8.10
CA ARG A 152 14.43 3.69 8.23
C ARG A 152 14.54 2.63 9.33
N TYR A 153 13.83 2.79 10.45
CA TYR A 153 13.78 1.80 11.52
C TYR A 153 13.29 0.45 10.99
N PHE A 154 12.14 0.42 10.32
CA PHE A 154 11.60 -0.84 9.81
C PHE A 154 12.53 -1.51 8.79
N ARG A 155 13.12 -0.74 7.85
CA ARG A 155 14.13 -1.29 6.93
C ARG A 155 15.36 -1.83 7.67
N LYS A 156 15.86 -1.13 8.68
CA LYS A 156 16.97 -1.60 9.53
C LYS A 156 16.62 -2.90 10.24
N THR A 157 15.39 -3.06 10.73
CA THR A 157 14.98 -4.30 11.42
C THR A 157 14.91 -5.49 10.46
N VAL A 158 14.55 -5.26 9.19
CA VAL A 158 14.59 -6.30 8.15
C VAL A 158 16.04 -6.75 7.92
N GLU A 159 16.96 -5.81 7.71
CA GLU A 159 18.35 -6.12 7.35
C GLU A 159 19.17 -6.68 8.53
N GLU A 160 19.04 -6.10 9.73
CA GLU A 160 19.91 -6.41 10.87
C GLU A 160 19.28 -7.33 11.91
N ASP A 161 17.95 -7.27 12.10
CA ASP A 161 17.27 -7.96 13.20
C ASP A 161 16.47 -9.20 12.73
N GLY A 162 16.57 -9.54 11.44
CA GLY A 162 15.94 -10.73 10.85
C GLY A 162 14.44 -10.56 10.57
N ASN A 163 14.00 -9.33 10.28
CA ASN A 163 12.60 -8.99 9.98
C ASN A 163 11.60 -9.44 11.07
N PRO A 164 11.75 -8.97 12.31
CA PRO A 164 10.91 -9.41 13.43
C PRO A 164 9.42 -9.07 13.25
N TRP A 165 9.11 -8.11 12.38
CA TRP A 165 7.76 -7.63 12.09
C TRP A 165 7.19 -8.20 10.80
N GLY A 166 7.90 -9.13 10.12
CA GLY A 166 7.46 -9.77 8.87
C GLY A 166 6.97 -8.77 7.81
N ILE A 167 7.65 -7.63 7.67
CA ILE A 167 7.29 -6.59 6.70
C ILE A 167 8.10 -6.74 5.42
N ASP A 168 7.53 -6.26 4.32
CA ASP A 168 8.23 -6.12 3.05
C ASP A 168 8.89 -4.72 2.97
N PRO A 169 10.24 -4.63 2.91
CA PRO A 169 10.94 -3.34 2.89
C PRO A 169 10.71 -2.51 1.61
N ASP A 170 10.15 -3.13 0.56
CA ASP A 170 9.82 -2.50 -0.72
C ASP A 170 8.35 -2.05 -0.78
N ARG A 171 7.50 -2.46 0.18
CA ARG A 171 6.08 -2.08 0.28
C ARG A 171 5.78 -1.32 1.58
N ILE A 172 6.47 -0.19 1.75
CA ILE A 172 6.27 0.72 2.89
C ILE A 172 5.49 1.96 2.45
N TYR A 173 4.36 2.20 3.07
CA TYR A 173 3.49 3.35 2.82
C TYR A 173 3.50 4.28 4.04
N VAL A 174 3.37 5.58 3.80
CA VAL A 174 3.18 6.55 4.88
C VAL A 174 1.76 7.08 4.86
N ALA A 175 1.13 7.10 6.02
CA ALA A 175 -0.22 7.55 6.24
C ALA A 175 -0.26 8.59 7.35
N GLY A 176 -1.22 9.51 7.29
CA GLY A 176 -1.52 10.29 8.47
C GLY A 176 -2.77 11.13 8.39
N VAL A 177 -3.19 11.56 9.58
CA VAL A 177 -4.40 12.34 9.79
C VAL A 177 -4.04 13.76 10.20
N SER A 178 -4.63 14.78 9.57
CA SER A 178 -4.42 16.19 9.92
C SER A 178 -2.92 16.53 9.93
N ALA A 179 -2.32 16.84 11.09
CA ALA A 179 -0.88 17.03 11.25
C ALA A 179 -0.04 15.83 10.76
N GLY A 180 -0.48 14.59 10.98
CA GLY A 180 0.15 13.41 10.41
C GLY A 180 0.04 13.36 8.88
N GLY A 181 -1.04 13.88 8.30
CA GLY A 181 -1.19 14.01 6.84
C GLY A 181 -0.18 15.00 6.26
N PHE A 182 0.12 16.09 6.98
CA PHE A 182 1.26 16.96 6.64
C PHE A 182 2.59 16.18 6.67
N ILE A 183 2.83 15.36 7.69
CA ILE A 183 4.06 14.54 7.77
C ILE A 183 4.14 13.62 6.55
N ALA A 184 3.07 12.87 6.26
CA ALA A 184 3.02 11.91 5.14
C ALA A 184 3.30 12.58 3.79
N LEU A 185 2.63 13.71 3.52
CA LEU A 185 2.81 14.47 2.28
C LEU A 185 4.21 15.07 2.16
N HIS A 186 4.72 15.73 3.21
CA HIS A 186 6.04 16.36 3.14
C HIS A 186 7.14 15.31 3.07
N LEU A 187 6.99 14.16 3.75
CA LEU A 187 7.95 13.05 3.75
C LEU A 187 8.24 12.57 2.33
N ALA A 188 7.19 12.39 1.53
CA ALA A 188 7.29 11.93 0.15
C ALA A 188 7.74 13.04 -0.81
N TYR A 189 7.14 14.23 -0.71
CA TYR A 189 7.24 15.21 -1.80
C TYR A 189 8.20 16.37 -1.55
N VAL A 190 8.91 16.41 -0.41
CA VAL A 190 10.00 17.37 -0.19
C VAL A 190 11.33 16.67 -0.45
N ASP A 191 11.87 16.90 -1.64
CA ASP A 191 13.00 16.15 -2.21
C ASP A 191 14.20 17.04 -2.65
N ASP A 192 14.05 18.37 -2.61
CA ASP A 192 15.14 19.32 -2.90
C ASP A 192 15.53 20.14 -1.65
N GLU A 193 16.83 20.27 -1.38
CA GLU A 193 17.36 21.04 -0.24
C GLU A 193 16.92 22.53 -0.25
N SER A 194 16.55 23.07 -1.41
CA SER A 194 16.02 24.44 -1.53
C SER A 194 14.58 24.59 -1.04
N GLU A 195 13.87 23.48 -0.83
CA GLU A 195 12.51 23.44 -0.30
C GLU A 195 12.48 23.45 1.23
N ILE A 196 13.63 23.23 1.87
CA ILE A 196 13.79 23.34 3.31
C ILE A 196 13.33 24.74 3.75
N PRO A 197 12.34 24.84 4.66
CA PRO A 197 11.80 26.14 5.01
C PRO A 197 12.87 27.06 5.59
N PRO A 198 12.90 28.36 5.24
CA PRO A 198 13.92 29.29 5.75
C PRO A 198 13.86 29.48 7.28
N GLN A 199 12.78 29.06 7.93
CA GLN A 199 12.61 29.02 9.38
C GLN A 199 13.41 27.89 10.05
N VAL A 200 13.90 26.92 9.28
CA VAL A 200 14.69 25.78 9.75
C VAL A 200 16.17 26.15 9.71
N ASP A 201 16.75 26.37 10.89
CA ASP A 201 18.20 26.47 11.05
C ASP A 201 18.78 25.08 11.28
N GLN A 202 19.38 24.50 10.22
CA GLN A 202 19.98 23.16 10.26
C GLN A 202 21.17 23.03 11.23
N SER A 203 21.72 24.13 11.75
CA SER A 203 22.76 24.09 12.79
C SER A 203 22.19 23.93 14.20
N THR A 204 20.88 24.09 14.36
CA THR A 204 20.17 23.91 15.63
C THR A 204 19.92 22.43 15.90
N ALA A 205 20.19 21.99 17.14
CA ALA A 205 19.99 20.61 17.56
C ALA A 205 18.53 20.16 17.33
N GLY A 206 18.35 19.00 16.70
CA GLY A 206 17.03 18.47 16.35
C GLY A 206 16.41 19.06 15.07
N MET A 207 17.11 19.94 14.36
CA MET A 207 16.65 20.53 13.10
C MET A 207 17.59 20.22 11.91
N GLY A 208 18.77 19.65 12.18
CA GLY A 208 19.79 19.32 11.18
C GLY A 208 19.56 18.00 10.46
N GLY A 209 20.52 17.60 9.63
CA GLY A 209 20.48 16.35 8.86
C GLY A 209 19.90 16.46 7.46
N GLY A 210 19.68 17.68 6.94
CA GLY A 210 19.12 17.90 5.61
C GLY A 210 17.73 17.30 5.47
N LEU A 211 17.43 16.82 4.27
CA LEU A 211 16.19 16.12 3.96
C LEU A 211 16.01 14.81 4.76
N GLU A 212 17.09 14.15 5.19
CA GLU A 212 16.98 12.87 5.91
C GLU A 212 16.75 13.03 7.42
N GLY A 213 17.27 14.11 7.98
CA GLY A 213 17.20 14.38 9.41
C GLY A 213 18.11 13.49 10.25
N GLU A 214 18.07 13.74 11.56
CA GLU A 214 18.93 13.08 12.55
C GLU A 214 18.17 12.20 13.55
N SER A 215 16.87 11.97 13.32
CA SER A 215 15.98 11.30 14.28
C SER A 215 16.23 9.80 14.46
N GLY A 216 17.05 9.18 13.61
CA GLY A 216 17.44 7.78 13.77
C GLY A 216 17.83 7.08 12.47
N HIS A 217 18.58 5.98 12.64
CA HIS A 217 18.92 4.99 11.62
C HIS A 217 19.53 5.54 10.33
N PRO A 218 20.60 6.36 10.40
CA PRO A 218 21.26 6.88 9.20
C PRO A 218 21.84 5.74 8.36
N GLY A 219 21.79 5.89 7.04
CA GLY A 219 22.29 4.90 6.08
C GLY A 219 21.22 3.95 5.53
N TYR A 220 20.03 3.93 6.10
CA TYR A 220 18.85 3.24 5.57
C TYR A 220 17.99 4.19 4.72
N SER A 221 17.32 3.67 3.69
CA SER A 221 16.42 4.47 2.85
C SER A 221 15.17 4.89 3.62
N SER A 222 14.71 6.13 3.41
CA SER A 222 13.40 6.61 3.87
C SER A 222 12.35 6.68 2.75
N GLU A 223 12.62 6.10 1.57
CA GLU A 223 11.68 6.09 0.43
C GLU A 223 10.41 5.32 0.78
N VAL A 224 9.28 5.71 0.20
CA VAL A 224 7.98 5.06 0.41
C VAL A 224 7.39 4.64 -0.93
N ALA A 225 6.47 3.68 -0.92
CA ALA A 225 5.78 3.17 -2.11
C ALA A 225 4.49 3.97 -2.42
N GLY A 226 4.05 4.83 -1.50
CA GLY A 226 2.83 5.62 -1.65
C GLY A 226 2.45 6.37 -0.37
N VAL A 227 1.54 7.32 -0.53
CA VAL A 227 1.11 8.27 0.51
C VAL A 227 -0.39 8.18 0.75
N ILE A 228 -0.80 8.16 2.01
CA ILE A 228 -2.20 8.24 2.46
C ILE A 228 -2.39 9.52 3.28
N ASN A 229 -3.13 10.46 2.74
CA ASN A 229 -3.39 11.76 3.33
C ASN A 229 -4.85 11.91 3.76
N ILE A 230 -5.11 11.96 5.06
CA ILE A 230 -6.47 12.17 5.60
C ILE A 230 -6.53 13.58 6.22
N ALA A 231 -7.24 14.50 5.55
CA ALA A 231 -7.39 15.90 5.99
C ALA A 231 -6.08 16.65 6.27
N GLY A 232 -4.98 16.33 5.57
CA GLY A 232 -3.72 17.06 5.60
C GLY A 232 -3.55 17.99 4.39
N ALA A 233 -2.41 18.71 4.37
CA ALA A 233 -2.05 19.62 3.29
C ALA A 233 -0.52 19.72 3.10
N LEU A 234 -0.12 20.19 1.92
CA LEU A 234 1.27 20.53 1.60
C LEU A 234 1.48 22.02 1.77
N LYS A 235 2.70 22.43 2.11
CA LYS A 235 3.05 23.86 2.07
C LYS A 235 2.74 24.49 0.70
N THR A 236 3.03 23.76 -0.37
CA THR A 236 2.59 24.09 -1.72
C THR A 236 2.56 22.83 -2.58
N ALA A 237 1.61 22.74 -3.50
CA ALA A 237 1.55 21.67 -4.49
C ALA A 237 2.72 21.73 -5.51
N SER A 238 3.48 22.82 -5.55
CA SER A 238 4.66 22.93 -6.43
C SER A 238 5.86 22.08 -6.02
N TYR A 239 5.82 21.46 -4.84
CA TYR A 239 6.79 20.44 -4.44
C TYR A 239 6.60 19.12 -5.22
N LEU A 240 5.41 18.88 -5.77
CA LEU A 240 5.16 17.69 -6.57
C LEU A 240 5.88 17.75 -7.93
N SER A 241 6.49 16.63 -8.29
CA SER A 241 7.23 16.40 -9.53
C SER A 241 6.75 15.14 -10.25
N ALA A 242 6.95 15.08 -11.57
CA ALA A 242 6.58 13.90 -12.33
C ALA A 242 7.45 12.70 -11.93
N GLY A 243 6.83 11.60 -11.52
CA GLY A 243 7.51 10.41 -11.02
C GLY A 243 7.44 10.22 -9.50
N ASP A 244 6.86 11.18 -8.78
CA ASP A 244 6.58 11.07 -7.35
C ASP A 244 5.61 9.92 -7.05
N GLU A 245 5.58 9.54 -5.77
CA GLU A 245 4.83 8.41 -5.28
C GLU A 245 3.30 8.57 -5.45
N PRO A 246 2.57 7.45 -5.62
CA PRO A 246 1.11 7.48 -5.68
C PRO A 246 0.45 8.08 -4.43
N LEU A 247 -0.67 8.77 -4.61
CA LEU A 247 -1.36 9.50 -3.55
C LEU A 247 -2.82 9.06 -3.35
N ILE A 248 -3.17 8.69 -2.12
CA ILE A 248 -4.55 8.57 -1.65
C ILE A 248 -4.87 9.79 -0.79
N SER A 249 -5.96 10.51 -1.06
CA SER A 249 -6.50 11.48 -0.09
C SER A 249 -7.97 11.27 0.24
N VAL A 250 -8.33 11.66 1.46
CA VAL A 250 -9.72 11.82 1.90
C VAL A 250 -9.85 13.16 2.63
N HIS A 251 -10.78 14.02 2.19
CA HIS A 251 -10.88 15.38 2.73
C HIS A 251 -12.32 15.93 2.66
N GLY A 252 -12.77 16.59 3.74
CA GLY A 252 -14.07 17.25 3.81
C GLY A 252 -14.10 18.63 3.14
N THR A 253 -15.19 18.97 2.45
CA THR A 253 -15.31 20.27 1.75
C THR A 253 -15.58 21.46 2.67
N GLU A 254 -16.04 21.20 3.90
CA GLU A 254 -16.28 22.20 4.94
C GLU A 254 -15.25 22.10 6.08
N ASP A 255 -14.05 21.60 5.78
CA ASP A 255 -12.94 21.55 6.73
C ASP A 255 -12.51 22.98 7.14
N GLY A 256 -12.86 23.34 8.39
CA GLY A 256 -12.56 24.64 8.98
C GLY A 256 -11.18 24.73 9.64
N THR A 257 -10.37 23.67 9.60
CA THR A 257 -9.04 23.61 10.25
C THR A 257 -7.94 23.54 9.21
N VAL A 258 -8.01 22.57 8.30
CA VAL A 258 -7.10 22.42 7.16
C VAL A 258 -7.92 22.71 5.90
N PRO A 259 -7.51 23.65 5.04
CA PRO A 259 -8.33 24.02 3.90
C PRO A 259 -8.42 22.85 2.91
N PHE A 260 -9.61 22.61 2.38
CA PHE A 260 -9.82 21.65 1.28
C PHE A 260 -9.08 22.06 -0.01
N GLY A 261 -9.00 23.37 -0.27
CA GLY A 261 -8.24 23.98 -1.37
C GLY A 261 -7.02 24.75 -0.89
N THR A 262 -6.60 25.81 -1.59
CA THR A 262 -5.57 26.72 -1.06
C THR A 262 -6.18 27.58 0.04
N GLY A 263 -5.52 27.69 1.19
CA GLY A 263 -6.02 28.53 2.28
C GLY A 263 -5.04 28.70 3.42
N MET A 264 -5.38 29.64 4.32
CA MET A 264 -4.58 29.97 5.49
C MET A 264 -4.92 29.03 6.65
N ILE A 265 -3.91 28.32 7.17
CA ILE A 265 -4.01 27.65 8.46
C ILE A 265 -4.02 28.72 9.55
N THR A 266 -4.96 28.61 10.49
CA THR A 266 -5.04 29.51 11.65
C THR A 266 -5.04 28.71 12.95
N LEU A 267 -4.36 29.24 13.97
CA LEU A 267 -4.41 28.71 15.33
C LEU A 267 -4.99 29.77 16.26
N SER A 268 -6.16 29.51 16.84
CA SER A 268 -6.87 30.48 17.69
C SER A 268 -7.04 31.87 17.04
N GLY A 269 -7.26 31.91 15.73
CA GLY A 269 -7.39 33.16 14.94
C GLY A 269 -6.06 33.83 14.55
N VAL A 270 -4.91 33.28 14.93
CA VAL A 270 -3.60 33.73 14.47
C VAL A 270 -3.27 33.04 13.14
N PRO A 271 -2.98 33.78 12.05
CA PRO A 271 -2.57 33.19 10.79
C PRO A 271 -1.18 32.56 10.92
N ILE A 272 -1.06 31.30 10.50
CA ILE A 272 0.18 30.52 10.59
C ILE A 272 0.89 30.53 9.24
N THR A 273 0.29 29.90 8.25
CA THR A 273 0.85 29.78 6.91
C THR A 273 -0.26 29.40 5.93
N GLU A 274 -0.13 29.86 4.68
CA GLU A 274 -0.97 29.42 3.58
C GLU A 274 -0.46 28.07 3.07
N VAL A 275 -1.37 27.15 2.76
CA VAL A 275 -1.08 25.78 2.32
C VAL A 275 -2.01 25.39 1.18
N ASP A 276 -1.62 24.35 0.45
CA ASP A 276 -2.44 23.73 -0.58
C ASP A 276 -3.06 22.44 -0.03
N GLY A 277 -4.38 22.43 0.10
CA GLY A 277 -5.17 21.27 0.52
C GLY A 277 -5.35 20.21 -0.56
N SER A 278 -6.00 19.11 -0.19
CA SER A 278 -6.14 17.92 -1.05
C SER A 278 -6.71 18.22 -2.44
N SER A 279 -7.64 19.16 -2.62
CA SER A 279 -8.16 19.46 -3.97
C SER A 279 -7.13 20.10 -4.91
N ILE A 280 -6.20 20.89 -4.38
CA ILE A 280 -5.14 21.52 -5.18
C ILE A 280 -4.00 20.54 -5.41
N ILE A 281 -3.66 19.75 -4.39
CA ILE A 281 -2.71 18.65 -4.50
C ILE A 281 -3.18 17.66 -5.57
N HIS A 282 -4.45 17.23 -5.53
CA HIS A 282 -4.99 16.27 -6.50
C HIS A 282 -5.04 16.83 -7.93
N ALA A 283 -5.35 18.12 -8.10
CA ALA A 283 -5.25 18.76 -9.41
C ALA A 283 -3.81 18.78 -9.96
N MET A 284 -2.80 18.89 -9.09
CA MET A 284 -1.40 18.85 -9.48
C MET A 284 -0.94 17.43 -9.85
N VAL A 285 -1.21 16.42 -9.01
CA VAL A 285 -0.86 15.02 -9.30
C VAL A 285 -1.50 14.54 -10.60
N ASP A 286 -2.75 14.91 -10.89
CA ASP A 286 -3.40 14.63 -12.16
C ASP A 286 -2.67 15.27 -13.34
N SER A 287 -2.18 16.51 -13.18
CA SER A 287 -1.45 17.22 -14.22
C SER A 287 -0.06 16.63 -14.50
N LEU A 288 0.53 15.98 -13.50
CA LEU A 288 1.83 15.31 -13.56
C LEU A 288 1.71 13.84 -13.99
N GLY A 289 0.49 13.29 -14.03
CA GLY A 289 0.24 11.88 -14.36
C GLY A 289 0.64 10.92 -13.25
N ILE A 290 0.65 11.37 -12.00
CA ILE A 290 0.91 10.53 -10.82
C ILE A 290 -0.36 9.76 -10.48
N GLU A 291 -0.22 8.45 -10.23
CA GLU A 291 -1.32 7.59 -9.83
C GLU A 291 -1.94 8.09 -8.52
N ASN A 292 -3.25 8.27 -8.48
CA ASN A 292 -3.89 8.83 -7.30
C ASN A 292 -5.35 8.40 -7.14
N CYS A 293 -5.83 8.48 -5.91
CA CYS A 293 -7.23 8.30 -5.56
C CYS A 293 -7.68 9.38 -4.57
N PHE A 294 -8.80 10.06 -4.86
CA PHE A 294 -9.31 11.13 -4.01
C PHE A 294 -10.79 10.96 -3.70
N THR A 295 -11.12 10.83 -2.42
CA THR A 295 -12.50 10.90 -1.95
C THR A 295 -12.79 12.23 -1.28
N VAL A 296 -13.75 12.95 -1.86
CA VAL A 296 -14.27 14.21 -1.34
C VAL A 296 -15.46 13.93 -0.44
N LEU A 297 -15.37 14.32 0.83
CA LEU A 297 -16.47 14.19 1.78
C LEU A 297 -17.31 15.48 1.76
N GLU A 298 -18.36 15.50 0.94
CA GLU A 298 -19.20 16.68 0.75
C GLU A 298 -19.89 17.13 2.05
N GLY A 299 -19.69 18.39 2.43
CA GLY A 299 -20.26 18.99 3.64
C GLY A 299 -19.58 18.54 4.94
N ALA A 300 -18.58 17.67 4.87
CA ALA A 300 -17.89 17.17 6.04
C ALA A 300 -16.83 18.17 6.55
N GLY A 301 -16.67 18.22 7.87
CA GLY A 301 -15.66 19.04 8.54
C GLY A 301 -14.30 18.33 8.68
N HIS A 302 -13.45 18.89 9.55
CA HIS A 302 -12.11 18.36 9.82
C HIS A 302 -12.15 16.97 10.44
N VAL A 303 -11.39 16.02 9.87
CA VAL A 303 -11.23 14.66 10.41
C VAL A 303 -12.59 13.98 10.68
N ALA A 304 -13.48 14.06 9.70
CA ALA A 304 -14.86 13.62 9.84
C ALA A 304 -15.00 12.15 10.25
N HIS A 305 -14.06 11.29 9.87
CA HIS A 305 -14.09 9.84 10.17
C HIS A 305 -14.05 9.50 11.66
N VAL A 306 -13.61 10.42 12.52
CA VAL A 306 -13.62 10.21 13.98
C VAL A 306 -15.04 10.22 14.55
N ALA A 307 -15.92 11.05 14.01
CA ALA A 307 -17.23 11.32 14.60
C ALA A 307 -18.40 10.87 13.70
N ASP A 308 -18.13 10.58 12.43
CA ASP A 308 -19.13 10.22 11.43
C ASP A 308 -18.79 8.84 10.83
N ALA A 309 -19.71 7.89 10.99
CA ALA A 309 -19.54 6.51 10.53
C ALA A 309 -19.55 6.39 9.00
N ASP A 310 -20.31 7.24 8.29
CA ASP A 310 -20.33 7.25 6.82
C ASP A 310 -19.03 7.86 6.29
N ALA A 311 -18.49 8.86 6.97
CA ALA A 311 -17.15 9.39 6.68
C ALA A 311 -16.05 8.37 6.98
N TYR A 312 -16.16 7.60 8.07
CA TYR A 312 -15.25 6.50 8.37
C TYR A 312 -15.29 5.43 7.29
N TYR A 313 -16.50 5.03 6.89
CA TYR A 313 -16.70 4.06 5.82
C TYR A 313 -16.09 4.50 4.50
N GLN A 314 -16.30 5.76 4.12
CA GLN A 314 -15.67 6.31 2.94
C GLN A 314 -14.14 6.39 3.09
N THR A 315 -13.64 6.74 4.26
CA THR A 315 -12.20 6.87 4.50
C THR A 315 -11.50 5.52 4.38
N LEU A 316 -11.94 4.52 5.14
CA LEU A 316 -11.34 3.19 5.12
C LEU A 316 -11.46 2.55 3.74
N GLY A 317 -12.65 2.59 3.12
CA GLY A 317 -12.86 2.04 1.78
C GLY A 317 -12.02 2.71 0.69
N THR A 318 -11.79 4.02 0.78
CA THR A 318 -10.90 4.70 -0.18
C THR A 318 -9.45 4.23 -0.02
N VAL A 319 -8.98 4.15 1.23
CA VAL A 319 -7.60 3.73 1.53
C VAL A 319 -7.38 2.27 1.12
N SER A 320 -8.20 1.34 1.60
CA SER A 320 -8.03 -0.08 1.31
C SER A 320 -8.32 -0.42 -0.15
N GLY A 321 -9.27 0.27 -0.78
CA GLY A 321 -9.64 0.06 -2.19
C GLY A 321 -8.49 0.40 -3.12
N ALA A 322 -7.94 1.61 -2.99
CA ALA A 322 -6.84 2.05 -3.84
C ALA A 322 -5.56 1.28 -3.51
N LEU A 323 -5.19 1.18 -2.23
CA LEU A 323 -3.95 0.51 -1.83
C LEU A 323 -3.91 -0.97 -2.22
N SER A 324 -5.02 -1.70 -2.03
CA SER A 324 -5.09 -3.10 -2.46
C SER A 324 -4.96 -3.26 -3.98
N SER A 325 -5.38 -2.27 -4.76
CA SER A 325 -5.28 -2.30 -6.23
C SER A 325 -3.86 -2.01 -6.70
N TRP A 326 -3.09 -1.22 -5.94
CA TRP A 326 -1.67 -0.96 -6.20
C TRP A 326 -0.78 -2.13 -5.80
N LEU A 327 -1.21 -2.86 -4.77
CA LEU A 327 -0.53 -4.06 -4.31
C LEU A 327 -0.79 -5.20 -5.28
N CYS A 328 -2.07 -5.52 -5.53
CA CYS A 328 -2.47 -6.73 -6.22
C CYS A 328 -2.96 -6.45 -7.65
N ASP A 329 -2.15 -6.78 -8.66
CA ASP A 329 -2.53 -6.63 -10.09
C ASP A 329 -3.84 -7.35 -10.48
N ALA A 330 -4.20 -8.41 -9.76
CA ALA A 330 -5.42 -9.19 -10.00
C ALA A 330 -6.69 -8.50 -9.47
N TYR A 331 -6.54 -7.48 -8.65
CA TYR A 331 -7.64 -6.77 -8.04
C TYR A 331 -8.13 -5.65 -8.95
N GLU A 332 -9.44 -5.57 -9.17
CA GLU A 332 -10.02 -4.45 -9.89
C GLU A 332 -9.67 -3.13 -9.16
N PRO A 333 -9.21 -2.10 -9.90
CA PRO A 333 -8.97 -0.78 -9.35
C PRO A 333 -10.25 -0.18 -8.73
N ILE A 334 -10.17 0.14 -7.43
CA ILE A 334 -11.26 0.82 -6.71
C ILE A 334 -10.73 2.13 -6.14
N CYS A 335 -11.38 3.23 -6.51
CA CYS A 335 -11.19 4.51 -5.84
C CYS A 335 -12.52 4.99 -5.27
N GLY A 336 -12.58 5.10 -3.94
CA GLY A 336 -13.78 5.44 -3.19
C GLY A 336 -14.29 4.31 -2.32
N SER A 337 -15.48 4.49 -1.75
CA SER A 337 -16.07 3.52 -0.84
C SER A 337 -16.56 2.26 -1.56
N TYR A 338 -16.40 1.12 -0.90
CA TYR A 338 -16.95 -0.17 -1.28
C TYR A 338 -17.25 -0.96 -0.01
N ASP A 339 -18.00 -2.06 -0.14
CA ASP A 339 -18.39 -2.88 1.01
C ASP A 339 -17.23 -3.75 1.49
N TYR A 340 -16.29 -3.13 2.20
CA TYR A 340 -15.12 -3.79 2.80
C TYR A 340 -15.48 -4.65 4.03
N GLY A 341 -16.70 -4.48 4.55
CA GLY A 341 -17.27 -5.26 5.64
C GLY A 341 -18.13 -6.44 5.17
N ALA A 342 -18.26 -6.64 3.85
CA ALA A 342 -18.92 -7.80 3.28
C ALA A 342 -18.19 -9.08 3.71
N VAL A 343 -18.62 -9.64 4.84
CA VAL A 343 -18.31 -11.02 5.23
C VAL A 343 -18.99 -11.93 4.22
N GLY A 344 -18.23 -12.88 3.67
CA GLY A 344 -18.79 -13.91 2.82
C GLY A 344 -18.96 -13.48 1.36
N ILE A 345 -17.97 -12.85 0.73
CA ILE A 345 -17.86 -12.96 -0.74
C ILE A 345 -17.71 -14.43 -1.11
N GLU A 346 -16.91 -15.18 -0.35
CA GLU A 346 -16.84 -16.62 -0.48
C GLU A 346 -18.21 -17.28 -0.21
N GLU A 347 -18.89 -16.99 0.91
CA GLU A 347 -20.24 -17.54 1.18
C GLU A 347 -21.31 -17.08 0.17
N TRP A 348 -21.23 -15.85 -0.34
CA TRP A 348 -22.13 -15.28 -1.34
C TRP A 348 -21.84 -15.87 -2.72
N LEU A 349 -20.58 -16.05 -3.10
CA LEU A 349 -20.18 -16.74 -4.33
C LEU A 349 -20.53 -18.23 -4.24
N VAL A 350 -20.36 -18.87 -3.07
CA VAL A 350 -20.83 -20.24 -2.84
C VAL A 350 -22.35 -20.31 -2.96
N ALA A 351 -23.09 -19.33 -2.43
CA ALA A 351 -24.54 -19.27 -2.52
C ALA A 351 -25.07 -18.90 -3.92
N SER A 352 -24.32 -18.13 -4.71
CA SER A 352 -24.75 -17.62 -6.02
C SER A 352 -24.17 -18.38 -7.22
N GLU A 353 -22.97 -18.94 -7.09
CA GLU A 353 -22.17 -19.58 -8.14
C GLU A 353 -21.70 -21.01 -7.80
N GLY A 354 -21.87 -21.47 -6.55
CA GLY A 354 -21.52 -22.82 -6.09
C GLY A 354 -20.12 -22.91 -5.46
N ALA A 355 -19.75 -24.07 -4.92
CA ALA A 355 -18.48 -24.26 -4.16
C ALA A 355 -17.17 -24.11 -4.99
N TRP A 356 -17.30 -23.92 -6.31
CA TRP A 356 -16.19 -23.70 -7.23
C TRP A 356 -16.70 -22.96 -8.47
N ARG A 357 -15.81 -22.24 -9.16
CA ARG A 357 -16.11 -21.54 -10.40
C ARG A 357 -15.06 -21.80 -11.47
N ALA A 358 -15.43 -21.54 -12.72
CA ALA A 358 -14.50 -21.58 -13.84
C ALA A 358 -14.68 -20.39 -14.77
N PHE A 359 -13.56 -19.87 -15.29
CA PHE A 359 -13.54 -18.69 -16.14
C PHE A 359 -12.36 -18.71 -17.12
N PRO A 360 -12.41 -17.97 -18.24
CA PRO A 360 -13.56 -17.18 -18.71
C PRO A 360 -14.70 -18.02 -19.29
N SER A 361 -15.91 -17.46 -19.35
CA SER A 361 -17.08 -18.13 -19.97
C SER A 361 -16.99 -18.19 -21.51
N PHE A 362 -16.06 -17.44 -22.11
CA PHE A 362 -15.74 -17.43 -23.53
C PHE A 362 -14.23 -17.55 -23.69
N LEU A 363 -13.79 -18.59 -24.39
CA LEU A 363 -12.39 -18.93 -24.63
C LEU A 363 -12.11 -18.89 -26.14
N THR A 364 -10.91 -18.50 -26.54
CA THR A 364 -10.41 -18.88 -27.87
C THR A 364 -9.87 -20.31 -27.81
N ALA A 365 -10.02 -21.07 -28.89
CA ALA A 365 -9.55 -22.46 -28.93
C ALA A 365 -8.05 -22.55 -28.57
N GLY A 366 -7.75 -23.26 -27.49
CA GLY A 366 -6.40 -23.43 -26.95
C GLY A 366 -6.11 -22.66 -25.66
N ASP A 367 -6.93 -21.66 -25.31
CA ASP A 367 -6.78 -20.90 -24.07
C ASP A 367 -7.23 -21.74 -22.87
N PRO A 368 -6.46 -21.78 -21.76
CA PRO A 368 -6.83 -22.57 -20.60
C PRO A 368 -8.07 -21.99 -19.91
N LEU A 369 -8.91 -22.88 -19.38
CA LEU A 369 -10.01 -22.53 -18.50
C LEU A 369 -9.49 -22.55 -17.06
N GLN A 370 -9.57 -21.42 -16.35
CA GLN A 370 -9.18 -21.35 -14.95
C GLN A 370 -10.29 -21.89 -14.07
N VAL A 371 -9.91 -22.66 -13.05
CA VAL A 371 -10.79 -23.18 -12.00
C VAL A 371 -10.33 -22.62 -10.67
N GLN A 372 -11.29 -22.15 -9.87
CA GLN A 372 -11.09 -21.73 -8.49
C GLN A 372 -12.06 -22.48 -7.57
N TRP A 373 -11.55 -23.12 -6.52
CA TRP A 373 -12.33 -23.58 -5.38
C TRP A 373 -12.59 -22.41 -4.43
N LEU A 374 -13.84 -22.25 -4.03
CA LEU A 374 -14.31 -21.19 -3.13
C LEU A 374 -14.54 -21.74 -1.71
N GLU A 375 -13.90 -22.87 -1.39
CA GLU A 375 -13.73 -23.38 -0.04
C GLU A 375 -12.36 -24.06 -0.06
N SER A 376 -11.44 -23.65 0.82
CA SER A 376 -10.08 -24.19 0.79
C SER A 376 -10.08 -25.70 0.99
N ARG A 377 -9.48 -26.41 0.03
CA ARG A 377 -9.30 -27.86 0.10
C ARG A 377 -8.04 -28.10 0.92
N ILE A 378 -8.18 -28.79 2.07
CA ILE A 378 -7.06 -29.20 2.96
C ILE A 378 -5.80 -29.46 2.12
N ALA A 379 -4.76 -28.66 2.40
CA ALA A 379 -3.51 -28.54 1.66
C ALA A 379 -3.17 -29.75 0.77
N GLY A 380 -3.40 -29.59 -0.55
CA GLY A 380 -2.90 -30.53 -1.57
C GLY A 380 -3.86 -31.65 -2.00
N GLY A 381 -5.15 -31.58 -1.70
CA GLY A 381 -6.13 -32.56 -2.19
C GLY A 381 -6.26 -32.56 -3.72
N ALA A 382 -5.71 -33.58 -4.39
CA ALA A 382 -5.92 -33.79 -5.82
C ALA A 382 -7.40 -34.05 -6.13
N TRP A 383 -7.89 -33.48 -7.22
CA TRP A 383 -9.28 -33.59 -7.65
C TRP A 383 -9.39 -33.83 -9.14
N THR A 384 -10.50 -34.41 -9.57
CA THR A 384 -10.74 -34.74 -10.98
C THR A 384 -11.79 -33.83 -11.59
N TYR A 385 -11.76 -33.69 -12.91
CA TYR A 385 -12.77 -32.96 -13.67
C TYR A 385 -13.14 -33.72 -14.96
N GLU A 386 -14.33 -33.45 -15.47
CA GLU A 386 -14.87 -33.98 -16.72
C GLU A 386 -15.39 -32.82 -17.57
N ILE A 387 -15.16 -32.87 -18.90
CA ILE A 387 -15.66 -31.88 -19.85
C ILE A 387 -16.66 -32.55 -20.78
N TYR A 388 -17.84 -31.95 -20.93
CA TYR A 388 -18.90 -32.39 -21.83
C TYR A 388 -19.16 -31.35 -22.92
N ASP A 389 -19.48 -31.79 -24.14
CA ASP A 389 -19.93 -30.90 -25.21
C ASP A 389 -21.42 -30.53 -25.05
N GLY A 390 -21.91 -29.59 -25.89
CA GLY A 390 -23.29 -29.12 -25.87
C GLY A 390 -24.36 -30.19 -26.13
N SER A 391 -23.96 -31.40 -26.56
CA SER A 391 -24.85 -32.56 -26.71
C SER A 391 -24.88 -33.47 -25.48
N GLY A 392 -24.06 -33.18 -24.47
CA GLY A 392 -23.90 -33.98 -23.25
C GLY A 392 -22.94 -35.15 -23.41
N ARG A 393 -22.12 -35.20 -24.48
CA ARG A 393 -21.08 -36.22 -24.65
C ARG A 393 -19.80 -35.77 -23.95
N GLN A 394 -19.18 -36.65 -23.18
CA GLN A 394 -17.88 -36.38 -22.55
C GLN A 394 -16.79 -36.29 -23.63
N VAL A 395 -16.03 -35.19 -23.63
CA VAL A 395 -14.98 -34.87 -24.60
C VAL A 395 -13.61 -34.62 -23.95
N GLY A 396 -13.54 -34.57 -22.62
CA GLY A 396 -12.29 -34.47 -21.87
C GLY A 396 -12.42 -34.89 -20.41
N GLU A 397 -11.28 -35.18 -19.79
CA GLU A 397 -11.15 -35.42 -18.34
C GLU A 397 -9.72 -35.12 -17.89
N GLY A 398 -9.53 -34.94 -16.60
CA GLY A 398 -8.20 -34.75 -16.02
C GLY A 398 -8.23 -34.60 -14.51
N SER A 399 -7.10 -34.17 -13.95
CA SER A 399 -6.96 -33.92 -12.51
C SER A 399 -6.24 -32.60 -12.22
N GLY A 400 -6.78 -31.82 -11.29
CA GLY A 400 -6.17 -30.62 -10.74
C GLY A 400 -5.66 -30.82 -9.31
N ASN A 401 -4.84 -29.88 -8.86
CA ASN A 401 -4.34 -29.80 -7.50
C ASN A 401 -4.42 -28.35 -7.00
N GLY A 402 -4.65 -28.18 -5.70
CA GLY A 402 -4.81 -26.86 -5.09
C GLY A 402 -6.17 -26.23 -5.39
N ASP A 403 -6.35 -25.03 -4.84
CA ASP A 403 -7.59 -24.26 -4.96
C ASP A 403 -7.68 -23.54 -6.32
N TRP A 404 -6.54 -23.30 -6.97
CA TRP A 404 -6.44 -22.73 -8.32
C TRP A 404 -5.82 -23.73 -9.30
N TYR A 405 -6.44 -23.91 -10.48
CA TYR A 405 -5.92 -24.80 -11.52
C TYR A 405 -6.31 -24.39 -12.94
N SER A 406 -5.37 -24.46 -13.88
CA SER A 406 -5.60 -24.21 -15.30
C SER A 406 -5.96 -25.51 -16.03
N VAL A 407 -7.24 -25.67 -16.38
CA VAL A 407 -7.74 -26.80 -17.17
C VAL A 407 -7.38 -26.59 -18.66
N PRO A 408 -6.60 -27.49 -19.28
CA PRO A 408 -6.30 -27.42 -20.71
C PRO A 408 -7.56 -27.63 -21.55
N THR A 409 -7.80 -26.74 -22.52
CA THR A 409 -8.93 -26.85 -23.47
C THR A 409 -8.48 -27.17 -24.90
N SER A 410 -7.18 -27.44 -25.07
CA SER A 410 -6.60 -27.81 -26.36
C SER A 410 -7.30 -29.06 -26.93
N GLY A 411 -7.88 -28.92 -28.12
CA GLY A 411 -8.58 -30.02 -28.80
C GLY A 411 -10.10 -30.06 -28.60
N LEU A 412 -10.67 -29.12 -27.83
CA LEU A 412 -12.12 -28.92 -27.80
C LEU A 412 -12.60 -28.26 -29.11
N GLU A 413 -13.72 -28.75 -29.65
CA GLU A 413 -14.34 -28.14 -30.83
C GLU A 413 -14.96 -26.78 -30.50
N SER A 414 -15.26 -25.94 -31.50
CA SER A 414 -15.97 -24.68 -31.22
C SER A 414 -17.42 -24.96 -30.84
N GLY A 415 -17.87 -24.38 -29.73
CA GLY A 415 -19.24 -24.55 -29.22
C GLY A 415 -19.33 -24.49 -27.69
N LEU A 416 -20.54 -24.76 -27.19
CA LEU A 416 -20.83 -24.87 -25.76
C LEU A 416 -20.18 -26.12 -25.18
N HIS A 417 -19.54 -25.95 -24.03
CA HIS A 417 -19.02 -27.01 -23.19
C HIS A 417 -19.45 -26.83 -21.75
N PHE A 418 -19.43 -27.93 -21.00
CA PHE A 418 -19.71 -27.97 -19.56
C PHE A 418 -18.53 -28.63 -18.85
N LEU A 419 -17.96 -27.93 -17.88
CA LEU A 419 -17.00 -28.49 -16.94
C LEU A 419 -17.74 -29.01 -15.71
N ARG A 420 -17.41 -30.22 -15.27
CA ARG A 420 -18.02 -30.86 -14.11
C ARG A 420 -16.96 -31.41 -13.17
N MET A 421 -17.19 -31.25 -11.88
CA MET A 421 -16.40 -31.88 -10.82
C MET A 421 -17.16 -33.13 -10.32
N PRO A 422 -16.63 -34.35 -10.48
CA PRO A 422 -17.27 -35.55 -9.95
C PRO A 422 -17.51 -35.44 -8.44
N GLY A 423 -18.72 -35.76 -8.01
CA GLY A 423 -19.14 -35.65 -6.60
C GLY A 423 -19.65 -34.27 -6.18
N VAL A 424 -19.59 -33.26 -7.06
CA VAL A 424 -20.23 -31.96 -6.87
C VAL A 424 -21.46 -31.86 -7.76
N ALA A 425 -22.55 -31.24 -7.26
CA ALA A 425 -23.80 -31.15 -8.00
C ALA A 425 -23.73 -30.15 -9.17
N ASP A 426 -22.93 -29.09 -9.02
CA ASP A 426 -22.84 -27.99 -9.97
C ASP A 426 -21.89 -28.25 -11.14
N ALA A 427 -22.20 -27.67 -12.29
CA ALA A 427 -21.39 -27.69 -13.50
C ALA A 427 -21.30 -26.28 -14.09
N GLN A 428 -20.11 -25.89 -14.55
CA GLN A 428 -19.86 -24.58 -15.13
C GLN A 428 -19.89 -24.66 -16.65
N LYS A 429 -20.53 -23.67 -17.29
CA LYS A 429 -20.65 -23.59 -18.75
C LYS A 429 -19.58 -22.66 -19.31
N PHE A 430 -19.00 -23.03 -20.44
CA PHE A 430 -18.07 -22.16 -21.16
C PHE A 430 -18.18 -22.38 -22.67
N TRP A 431 -17.79 -21.39 -23.45
CA TRP A 431 -17.86 -21.43 -24.91
C TRP A 431 -16.47 -21.39 -25.52
N VAL A 432 -16.18 -22.33 -26.41
CA VAL A 432 -14.95 -22.34 -27.20
C VAL A 432 -15.24 -21.71 -28.56
N THR A 433 -14.51 -20.65 -28.90
CA THR A 433 -14.58 -20.00 -30.20
C THR A 433 -13.46 -20.49 -31.11
N ALA A 434 -13.73 -20.58 -32.41
CA ALA A 434 -12.68 -20.91 -33.37
C ALA A 434 -11.57 -19.85 -33.33
N SER A 435 -10.31 -20.29 -33.35
CA SER A 435 -9.18 -19.39 -33.58
C SER A 435 -9.31 -18.81 -34.99
N TYR A 436 -9.35 -17.48 -35.08
CA TYR A 436 -9.38 -16.75 -36.36
C TYR A 436 -8.03 -16.76 -37.06
#